data_AF-A0A8T8LND8-F1
#
_entry.id   AF-A0A8T8LND8-F1
#
_cell.length_a   1.000
_cell.length_b   1.000
_cell.length_c   1.000
_cell.angle_alpha   90.00
_cell.angle_beta   90.00
_cell.angle_gamma   90.00
#
_symmetry.space_group_name_H-M   'P 1'
#
loop_
_entity.id
_entity.type
_entity.pdbx_description
1 polymer ?
#
loop_
_entity_poly.entity_id
_entity_poly.type
_entity_poly.pdbx_seq_one_letter_code
_entity_poly.pdbx_strand_id
1 'polypeptide(L)'
;MFQSTYAVWLVGVVLGMLLFALALLWIIGATGTGDGQAATDPTRHEPRSEITTGSVEELRADADEALDTAATARENNRLDDAIDAYNAAITQYEAAGDALDAGATETRAEIDRQLKTTRQSLATVETRAKQRATVTEALNAAEHSFRVAIIAYTQGSQTLARIRFRQARDSFTEANELLETADGDLLTPPVEVRVQPDRNLPSHTLSELPAVPEPVATVLADAGVDTVSELESSDGPPWQPAVVDTAVAELSVDDDVATTLTLLSWLNDTKTYAFATPYAVTRRRDQAAYGFTQST
;
A
#
# COMPACT_ATOMS: atom_id res chain seq x y z
N MET A 1 -32.94 20.13 -18.63
CA MET A 1 -32.73 20.65 -17.28
C MET A 1 -33.75 19.98 -16.37
N PHE A 2 -33.30 19.40 -15.24
CA PHE A 2 -34.06 18.66 -14.22
C PHE A 2 -34.48 17.21 -14.49
N GLN A 3 -33.51 16.29 -14.56
CA GLN A 3 -33.66 14.89 -14.12
C GLN A 3 -32.31 14.34 -13.66
N SER A 4 -31.80 14.78 -12.49
CA SER A 4 -30.67 14.10 -11.82
C SER A 4 -30.59 14.54 -10.35
N THR A 5 -31.65 14.26 -9.60
CA THR A 5 -31.65 14.57 -8.15
C THR A 5 -32.38 13.52 -7.32
N TYR A 6 -33.21 12.68 -7.95
CA TYR A 6 -33.93 11.60 -7.26
C TYR A 6 -33.11 10.31 -7.10
N ALA A 7 -32.08 10.08 -7.93
CA ALA A 7 -31.23 8.88 -7.83
C ALA A 7 -30.22 8.95 -6.67
N VAL A 8 -29.73 10.15 -6.34
CA VAL A 8 -28.75 10.35 -5.25
C VAL A 8 -29.42 10.20 -3.87
N TRP A 9 -30.72 10.47 -3.76
CA TRP A 9 -31.44 10.39 -2.49
C TRP A 9 -31.76 8.95 -2.08
N LEU A 10 -32.05 8.05 -3.04
CA LEU A 10 -32.32 6.63 -2.75
C LEU A 10 -31.06 5.86 -2.33
N VAL A 11 -29.90 6.16 -2.92
CA VAL A 11 -28.62 5.53 -2.53
C VAL A 11 -28.22 5.94 -1.10
N GLY A 12 -28.48 7.18 -0.70
CA GLY A 12 -28.20 7.65 0.67
C GLY A 12 -29.09 7.01 1.74
N VAL A 13 -30.36 6.74 1.44
CA VAL A 13 -31.30 6.12 2.40
C VAL A 13 -31.00 4.64 2.61
N VAL A 14 -30.60 3.90 1.56
CA VAL A 14 -30.23 2.47 1.67
C VAL A 14 -28.91 2.30 2.43
N LEU A 15 -27.91 3.17 2.18
CA LEU A 15 -26.64 3.14 2.91
C LEU A 15 -26.82 3.51 4.41
N GLY A 16 -27.73 4.45 4.70
CA GLY A 16 -28.05 4.87 6.08
C GLY A 16 -28.79 3.80 6.89
N MET A 17 -29.69 3.02 6.26
CA MET A 17 -30.38 1.92 6.95
C MET A 17 -29.46 0.73 7.24
N LEU A 18 -28.49 0.45 6.36
CA LEU A 18 -27.53 -0.64 6.53
C LEU A 18 -26.54 -0.38 7.69
N LEU A 19 -26.11 0.88 7.85
CA LEU A 19 -25.29 1.30 9.00
C LEU A 19 -26.09 1.33 10.32
N PHE A 20 -27.39 1.64 10.29
CA PHE A 20 -28.24 1.62 11.48
C PHE A 20 -28.53 0.19 11.97
N ALA A 21 -28.69 -0.78 11.05
CA ALA A 21 -28.85 -2.19 11.39
C ALA A 21 -27.59 -2.80 12.03
N LEU A 22 -26.40 -2.42 11.54
CA LEU A 22 -25.10 -2.84 12.13
C LEU A 22 -24.86 -2.24 13.52
N ALA A 23 -25.33 -1.02 13.79
CA ALA A 23 -25.20 -0.39 15.11
C ALA A 23 -26.13 -1.02 16.17
N LEU A 24 -27.32 -1.49 15.79
CA LEU A 24 -28.25 -2.17 16.71
C LEU A 24 -27.75 -3.56 17.15
N LEU A 25 -26.96 -4.24 16.31
CA LEU A 25 -26.38 -5.54 16.61
C LEU A 25 -25.23 -5.44 17.64
N TRP A 26 -24.59 -4.27 17.77
CA TRP A 26 -23.55 -4.02 18.78
C TRP A 26 -24.10 -3.66 20.17
N ILE A 27 -25.35 -3.20 20.27
CA ILE A 27 -25.95 -2.77 21.55
C ILE A 27 -26.54 -3.96 22.33
N ILE A 28 -26.87 -5.08 21.67
CA ILE A 28 -27.44 -6.26 22.33
C ILE A 28 -26.36 -7.15 22.99
N GLY A 29 -25.06 -6.93 22.70
CA GLY A 29 -23.95 -7.70 23.26
C GLY A 29 -23.36 -7.23 24.59
N ALA A 30 -23.85 -6.13 25.19
CA ALA A 30 -23.15 -5.45 26.28
C ALA A 30 -23.92 -5.33 27.62
N THR A 31 -24.83 -6.26 27.93
CA THR A 31 -25.45 -6.32 29.27
C THR A 31 -25.47 -7.74 29.83
N GLY A 32 -24.47 -8.05 30.67
CA GLY A 32 -24.40 -9.29 31.44
C GLY A 32 -23.27 -9.28 32.46
N THR A 33 -23.41 -8.51 33.54
CA THR A 33 -22.48 -8.44 34.69
C THR A 33 -22.86 -9.41 35.82
N GLY A 34 -21.89 -10.23 36.27
CA GLY A 34 -21.66 -10.77 37.65
C GLY A 34 -22.69 -11.76 38.21
N ASP A 35 -22.38 -12.85 38.94
CA ASP A 35 -21.26 -13.20 39.82
C ASP A 35 -21.32 -14.72 40.13
N GLY A 36 -20.20 -15.40 40.46
CA GLY A 36 -20.23 -16.74 41.08
C GLY A 36 -19.01 -17.64 40.84
N GLN A 37 -18.21 -17.83 41.89
CA GLN A 37 -16.88 -18.43 41.95
C GLN A 37 -16.87 -19.96 42.21
N ALA A 38 -16.05 -20.75 41.49
CA ALA A 38 -15.21 -21.87 42.01
C ALA A 38 -14.56 -22.71 40.88
N ALA A 39 -13.33 -23.16 41.12
CA ALA A 39 -12.38 -23.76 40.19
C ALA A 39 -12.60 -25.25 39.85
N THR A 40 -12.25 -25.66 38.62
CA THR A 40 -11.30 -26.77 38.29
C THR A 40 -10.86 -26.70 36.82
N ASP A 41 -9.60 -27.11 36.61
CA ASP A 41 -8.76 -27.19 35.40
C ASP A 41 -9.23 -28.23 34.33
N PRO A 42 -8.56 -28.41 33.18
CA PRO A 42 -8.77 -27.71 31.90
C PRO A 42 -9.35 -28.63 30.82
N THR A 43 -10.24 -28.13 29.96
CA THR A 43 -10.49 -28.79 28.67
C THR A 43 -10.17 -27.80 27.57
N ARG A 44 -9.03 -28.01 26.93
CA ARG A 44 -8.65 -27.40 25.66
C ARG A 44 -9.77 -27.74 24.65
N HIS A 45 -10.67 -26.81 24.41
CA HIS A 45 -11.53 -26.84 23.24
C HIS A 45 -10.72 -26.27 22.09
N GLU A 46 -10.32 -27.17 21.19
CA GLU A 46 -10.00 -26.78 19.82
C GLU A 46 -11.20 -26.03 19.22
N PRO A 47 -10.98 -25.00 18.40
CA PRO A 47 -12.07 -24.39 17.66
C PRO A 47 -12.55 -25.43 16.64
N ARG A 48 -13.61 -26.15 17.01
CA ARG A 48 -14.38 -26.98 16.09
C ARG A 48 -15.02 -26.03 15.09
N SER A 49 -14.61 -26.09 13.83
CA SER A 49 -15.33 -25.45 12.72
C SER A 49 -16.81 -25.75 12.85
N GLU A 50 -17.64 -24.72 12.97
CA GLU A 50 -19.09 -24.87 12.86
C GLU A 50 -19.40 -25.38 11.46
N ILE A 51 -19.86 -26.64 11.39
CA ILE A 51 -20.43 -27.21 10.18
C ILE A 51 -21.73 -26.46 9.94
N THR A 52 -21.75 -25.61 8.91
CA THR A 52 -22.93 -24.85 8.49
C THR A 52 -23.95 -25.85 7.94
N THR A 53 -24.92 -26.24 8.76
CA THR A 53 -26.02 -27.12 8.36
C THR A 53 -27.11 -26.28 7.69
N GLY A 54 -26.93 -25.94 6.41
CA GLY A 54 -27.96 -25.33 5.57
C GLY A 54 -28.55 -26.35 4.58
N SER A 55 -29.71 -26.04 4.01
CA SER A 55 -30.19 -26.76 2.83
C SER A 55 -29.25 -26.55 1.64
N VAL A 56 -29.29 -27.43 0.64
CA VAL A 56 -28.46 -27.30 -0.58
C VAL A 56 -28.70 -25.95 -1.26
N GLU A 57 -29.94 -25.48 -1.31
CA GLU A 57 -30.30 -24.18 -1.89
C GLU A 57 -29.73 -23.01 -1.09
N GLU A 58 -29.80 -23.05 0.25
CA GLU A 58 -29.22 -22.01 1.12
C GLU A 58 -27.70 -21.96 0.98
N LEU A 59 -27.01 -23.12 1.04
CA LEU A 59 -25.56 -23.19 0.87
C LEU A 59 -25.11 -22.66 -0.50
N ARG A 60 -25.90 -22.91 -1.56
CA ARG A 60 -25.62 -22.35 -2.89
C ARG A 60 -25.84 -20.84 -2.93
N ALA A 61 -26.89 -20.33 -2.30
CA ALA A 61 -27.15 -18.89 -2.23
C ALA A 61 -26.02 -18.17 -1.48
N ASP A 62 -25.55 -18.73 -0.36
CA ASP A 62 -24.42 -18.20 0.40
C ASP A 62 -23.11 -18.23 -0.43
N ALA A 63 -22.91 -19.29 -1.22
CA ALA A 63 -21.77 -19.37 -2.14
C ALA A 63 -21.83 -18.28 -3.21
N ASP A 64 -23.01 -18.04 -3.80
CA ASP A 64 -23.22 -17.02 -4.83
C ASP A 64 -23.00 -15.60 -4.25
N GLU A 65 -23.47 -15.33 -3.02
CA GLU A 65 -23.20 -14.07 -2.31
C GLU A 65 -21.70 -13.85 -2.04
N ALA A 66 -20.99 -14.92 -1.67
CA ALA A 66 -19.54 -14.88 -1.49
C ALA A 66 -18.81 -14.61 -2.83
N LEU A 67 -19.30 -15.15 -3.95
CA LEU A 67 -18.77 -14.83 -5.29
C LEU A 67 -18.98 -13.37 -5.68
N ASP A 68 -20.14 -12.79 -5.38
CA ASP A 68 -20.41 -11.37 -5.62
C ASP A 68 -19.49 -10.47 -4.78
N THR A 69 -19.24 -10.87 -3.53
CA THR A 69 -18.27 -10.21 -2.65
C THR A 69 -16.86 -10.29 -3.22
N ALA A 70 -16.44 -11.48 -3.69
CA ALA A 70 -15.13 -11.70 -4.29
C ALA A 70 -14.94 -10.88 -5.57
N ALA A 71 -15.97 -10.81 -6.42
CA ALA A 71 -15.97 -10.01 -7.64
C ALA A 71 -15.80 -8.51 -7.32
N THR A 72 -16.58 -8.01 -6.37
CA THR A 72 -16.49 -6.61 -5.91
C THR A 72 -15.11 -6.30 -5.33
N ALA A 73 -14.57 -7.16 -4.47
CA ALA A 73 -13.24 -6.99 -3.90
C ALA A 73 -12.16 -6.98 -4.98
N ARG A 74 -12.24 -7.91 -5.95
CA ARG A 74 -11.31 -8.00 -7.09
C ARG A 74 -11.36 -6.75 -7.98
N GLU A 75 -12.54 -6.24 -8.29
CA GLU A 75 -12.72 -5.00 -9.08
C GLU A 75 -12.10 -3.79 -8.38
N ASN A 76 -12.13 -3.77 -7.04
CA ASN A 76 -11.51 -2.74 -6.22
C ASN A 76 -10.05 -3.04 -5.86
N ASN A 77 -9.43 -4.08 -6.44
CA ASN A 77 -8.08 -4.56 -6.15
C ASN A 77 -7.80 -4.82 -4.65
N ARG A 78 -8.83 -5.19 -3.89
CA ARG A 78 -8.71 -5.70 -2.51
C ARG A 78 -8.46 -7.20 -2.58
N LEU A 79 -7.22 -7.55 -2.94
CA LEU A 79 -6.87 -8.91 -3.32
C LEU A 79 -7.03 -9.91 -2.17
N ASP A 80 -6.68 -9.52 -0.94
CA ASP A 80 -6.85 -10.37 0.25
C ASP A 80 -8.33 -10.61 0.54
N ASP A 81 -9.17 -9.57 0.54
CA ASP A 81 -10.63 -9.69 0.70
C ASP A 81 -11.25 -10.60 -0.39
N ALA A 82 -10.74 -10.51 -1.63
CA ALA A 82 -11.21 -11.36 -2.72
C ALA A 82 -10.80 -12.83 -2.53
N ILE A 83 -9.59 -13.10 -2.03
CA ILE A 83 -9.11 -14.45 -1.68
C ILE A 83 -10.01 -15.07 -0.61
N ASP A 84 -10.28 -14.33 0.47
CA ASP A 84 -11.14 -14.78 1.57
C ASP A 84 -12.55 -15.10 1.08
N ALA A 85 -13.13 -14.23 0.26
CA ALA A 85 -14.47 -14.43 -0.29
C ALA A 85 -14.54 -15.62 -1.28
N TYR A 86 -13.52 -15.83 -2.13
CA TYR A 86 -13.47 -17.02 -2.98
C TYR A 86 -13.34 -18.31 -2.17
N ASN A 87 -12.54 -18.31 -1.10
CA ASN A 87 -12.42 -19.46 -0.20
C ASN A 87 -13.75 -19.77 0.52
N ALA A 88 -14.49 -18.74 0.93
CA ALA A 88 -15.82 -18.89 1.49
C ALA A 88 -16.78 -19.54 0.46
N ALA A 89 -16.81 -19.04 -0.78
CA ALA A 89 -17.64 -19.62 -1.85
C ALA A 89 -17.30 -21.10 -2.12
N ILE A 90 -16.01 -21.45 -2.16
CA ILE A 90 -15.56 -22.85 -2.32
C ILE A 90 -16.09 -23.72 -1.19
N THR A 91 -15.95 -23.26 0.05
CA THR A 91 -16.41 -24.00 1.24
C THR A 91 -17.91 -24.26 1.18
N GLN A 92 -18.70 -23.26 0.78
CA GLN A 92 -20.15 -23.39 0.67
C GLN A 92 -20.59 -24.31 -0.47
N TYR A 93 -19.94 -24.24 -1.64
CA TYR A 93 -20.22 -25.18 -2.72
C TYR A 93 -19.80 -26.62 -2.39
N GLU A 94 -18.69 -26.83 -1.68
CA GLU A 94 -18.30 -28.16 -1.19
C GLU A 94 -19.36 -28.72 -0.23
N ALA A 95 -19.80 -27.92 0.75
CA ALA A 95 -20.87 -28.31 1.67
C ALA A 95 -22.19 -28.62 0.95
N ALA A 96 -22.56 -27.81 -0.05
CA ALA A 96 -23.74 -28.06 -0.87
C ALA A 96 -23.61 -29.39 -1.65
N GLY A 97 -22.43 -29.70 -2.19
CA GLY A 97 -22.14 -30.94 -2.88
C GLY A 97 -22.21 -32.19 -1.98
N ASP A 98 -21.82 -32.05 -0.72
CA ASP A 98 -21.89 -33.10 0.30
C ASP A 98 -23.32 -33.34 0.80
N ALA A 99 -24.15 -32.30 0.83
CA ALA A 99 -25.56 -32.37 1.21
C ALA A 99 -26.48 -32.91 0.10
N LEU A 100 -25.99 -33.06 -1.14
CA LEU A 100 -26.78 -33.57 -2.27
C LEU A 100 -27.09 -35.07 -2.17
N ASP A 101 -28.37 -35.41 -2.40
CA ASP A 101 -28.80 -36.78 -2.62
C ASP A 101 -28.05 -37.45 -3.80
N ALA A 102 -27.83 -38.76 -3.70
CA ALA A 102 -27.12 -39.54 -4.72
C ALA A 102 -27.78 -39.49 -6.12
N GLY A 103 -29.08 -39.20 -6.20
CA GLY A 103 -29.82 -39.07 -7.45
C GLY A 103 -29.73 -37.70 -8.13
N ALA A 104 -29.19 -36.67 -7.45
CA ALA A 104 -29.15 -35.29 -7.94
C ALA A 104 -27.90 -35.03 -8.82
N THR A 105 -27.73 -35.84 -9.86
CA THR A 105 -26.52 -35.84 -10.72
C THR A 105 -26.32 -34.54 -11.50
N GLU A 106 -27.40 -33.93 -11.99
CA GLU A 106 -27.34 -32.65 -12.72
C GLU A 106 -26.89 -31.51 -11.80
N THR A 107 -27.49 -31.41 -10.61
CA THR A 107 -27.09 -30.40 -9.61
C THR A 107 -25.66 -30.60 -9.14
N ARG A 108 -25.22 -31.85 -8.96
CA ARG A 108 -23.82 -32.17 -8.64
C ARG A 108 -22.87 -31.69 -9.73
N ALA A 109 -23.20 -31.95 -11.01
CA ALA A 109 -22.40 -31.50 -12.13
C ALA A 109 -22.34 -29.97 -12.27
N GLU A 110 -23.40 -29.26 -11.86
CA GLU A 110 -23.38 -27.79 -11.77
C GLU A 110 -22.42 -27.31 -10.68
N ILE A 111 -22.55 -27.83 -9.46
CA ILE A 111 -21.67 -27.47 -8.32
C ILE A 111 -20.20 -27.73 -8.67
N ASP A 112 -19.89 -28.89 -9.26
CA ASP A 112 -18.52 -29.23 -9.67
C ASP A 112 -17.96 -28.21 -10.69
N ARG A 113 -18.80 -27.72 -11.60
CA ARG A 113 -18.40 -26.70 -12.58
C ARG A 113 -18.14 -25.36 -11.90
N GLN A 114 -18.99 -24.96 -10.95
CA GLN A 114 -18.81 -23.73 -10.18
C GLN A 114 -17.56 -23.80 -9.31
N LEU A 115 -17.32 -24.91 -8.61
CA LEU A 115 -16.09 -25.14 -7.85
C LEU A 115 -14.84 -25.02 -8.71
N LYS A 116 -14.86 -25.64 -9.90
CA LYS A 116 -13.73 -25.55 -10.84
C LYS A 116 -13.44 -24.10 -11.24
N THR A 117 -14.48 -23.36 -11.62
CA THR A 117 -14.37 -21.95 -12.07
C THR A 117 -13.92 -21.04 -10.94
N THR A 118 -14.46 -21.26 -9.73
CA THR A 118 -14.13 -20.51 -8.53
C THR A 118 -12.67 -20.72 -8.13
N ARG A 119 -12.19 -21.98 -8.10
CA ARG A 119 -10.79 -22.32 -7.81
C ARG A 119 -9.82 -21.72 -8.84
N GLN A 120 -10.20 -21.69 -10.12
CA GLN A 120 -9.40 -21.02 -11.15
C GLN A 120 -9.31 -19.51 -10.91
N SER A 121 -10.43 -18.87 -10.56
CA SER A 121 -10.46 -17.44 -10.25
C SER A 121 -9.66 -17.10 -8.99
N LEU A 122 -9.75 -17.93 -7.96
CA LEU A 122 -8.93 -17.83 -6.75
C LEU A 122 -7.44 -17.88 -7.11
N ALA A 123 -7.00 -18.88 -7.87
CA ALA A 123 -5.59 -19.01 -8.26
C ALA A 123 -5.07 -17.79 -9.04
N THR A 124 -5.91 -17.16 -9.86
CA THR A 124 -5.58 -15.89 -10.54
C THR A 124 -5.39 -14.76 -9.54
N VAL A 125 -6.29 -14.59 -8.57
CA VAL A 125 -6.17 -13.53 -7.56
C VAL A 125 -4.98 -13.77 -6.63
N GLU A 126 -4.72 -15.01 -6.20
CA GLU A 126 -3.55 -15.37 -5.39
C GLU A 126 -2.24 -15.04 -6.12
N THR A 127 -2.16 -15.35 -7.42
CA THR A 127 -1.00 -15.01 -8.25
C THR A 127 -0.78 -13.49 -8.26
N ARG A 128 -1.85 -12.72 -8.45
CA ARG A 128 -1.77 -11.25 -8.46
C ARG A 128 -1.43 -10.68 -7.09
N ALA A 129 -1.96 -11.24 -6.01
CA ALA A 129 -1.65 -10.84 -4.64
C ALA A 129 -0.16 -11.06 -4.34
N LYS A 130 0.37 -12.20 -4.76
CA LYS A 130 1.81 -12.51 -4.65
C LYS A 130 2.67 -11.52 -5.45
N GLN A 131 2.31 -11.23 -6.70
CA GLN A 131 3.02 -10.23 -7.52
C GLN A 131 3.03 -8.86 -6.84
N ARG A 132 1.87 -8.41 -6.33
CA ARG A 132 1.76 -7.13 -5.61
C ARG A 132 2.60 -7.11 -4.34
N ALA A 133 2.66 -8.21 -3.60
CA ALA A 133 3.51 -8.35 -2.42
C ALA A 133 4.99 -8.23 -2.77
N THR A 134 5.44 -8.88 -3.85
CA THR A 134 6.83 -8.78 -4.34
C THR A 134 7.19 -7.35 -4.77
N VAL A 135 6.30 -6.66 -5.51
CA VAL A 135 6.49 -5.24 -5.85
C VAL A 135 6.58 -4.38 -4.60
N THR A 136 5.72 -4.64 -3.61
CA THR A 136 5.72 -3.91 -2.33
C THR A 136 7.04 -4.09 -1.57
N GLU A 137 7.59 -5.31 -1.53
CA GLU A 137 8.88 -5.60 -0.91
C GLU A 137 10.02 -4.85 -1.61
N ALA A 138 10.08 -4.92 -2.95
CA ALA A 138 11.08 -4.22 -3.75
C ALA A 138 11.04 -2.69 -3.54
N LEU A 139 9.83 -2.11 -3.56
CA LEU A 139 9.65 -0.67 -3.32
C LEU A 139 10.03 -0.24 -1.90
N ASN A 140 9.73 -1.07 -0.88
CA ASN A 140 10.17 -0.79 0.50
C ASN A 140 11.69 -0.80 0.62
N ALA A 141 12.36 -1.81 0.04
CA ALA A 141 13.82 -1.90 0.05
C ALA A 141 14.47 -0.73 -0.70
N ALA A 142 13.88 -0.32 -1.83
CA ALA A 142 14.34 0.79 -2.65
C ALA A 142 14.23 2.12 -1.90
N GLU A 143 13.06 2.47 -1.37
CA GLU A 143 12.84 3.74 -0.65
C GLU A 143 13.65 3.80 0.65
N HIS A 144 13.81 2.67 1.37
CA HIS A 144 14.72 2.60 2.52
C HIS A 144 16.15 2.95 2.13
N SER A 145 16.69 2.27 1.11
CA SER A 145 18.05 2.54 0.63
C SER A 145 18.20 3.98 0.14
N PHE A 146 17.18 4.51 -0.54
CA PHE A 146 17.17 5.88 -1.07
C PHE A 146 17.26 6.94 0.03
N ARG A 147 16.42 6.84 1.07
CA ARG A 147 16.46 7.78 2.21
C ARG A 147 17.76 7.68 2.99
N VAL A 148 18.26 6.45 3.23
CA VAL A 148 19.55 6.25 3.89
C VAL A 148 20.68 6.86 3.07
N ALA A 149 20.62 6.80 1.73
CA ALA A 149 21.62 7.39 0.86
C ALA A 149 21.66 8.92 0.97
N ILE A 150 20.50 9.59 0.92
CA ILE A 150 20.40 11.05 1.07
C ILE A 150 20.98 11.48 2.42
N ILE A 151 20.55 10.85 3.52
CA ILE A 151 21.03 11.17 4.87
C ILE A 151 22.53 10.89 5.01
N ALA A 152 23.04 9.83 4.37
CA ALA A 152 24.47 9.54 4.38
C ALA A 152 25.28 10.60 3.61
N TYR A 153 24.77 11.07 2.48
CA TYR A 153 25.40 12.12 1.70
C TYR A 153 25.50 13.42 2.50
N THR A 154 24.40 13.86 3.12
CA THR A 154 24.36 15.09 3.92
C THR A 154 25.24 15.03 5.18
N GLN A 155 25.64 13.83 5.61
CA GLN A 155 26.54 13.60 6.74
C GLN A 155 27.99 13.32 6.30
N GLY A 156 28.34 13.59 5.03
CA GLY A 156 29.68 13.39 4.48
C GLY A 156 30.11 11.92 4.35
N SER A 157 29.18 10.97 4.49
CA SER A 157 29.45 9.53 4.39
C SER A 157 29.38 9.04 2.93
N GLN A 158 30.21 9.61 2.05
CA GLN A 158 30.11 9.45 0.59
C GLN A 158 30.09 7.98 0.12
N THR A 159 31.00 7.14 0.62
CA THR A 159 31.02 5.71 0.26
C THR A 159 29.71 5.00 0.59
N LEU A 160 29.12 5.30 1.76
CA LEU A 160 27.84 4.73 2.16
C LEU A 160 26.70 5.26 1.28
N ALA A 161 26.67 6.58 1.04
CA ALA A 161 25.69 7.21 0.16
C ALA A 161 25.70 6.56 -1.22
N ARG A 162 26.88 6.42 -1.82
CA ARG A 162 27.07 5.79 -3.13
C ARG A 162 26.57 4.34 -3.18
N ILE A 163 26.89 3.53 -2.18
CA ILE A 163 26.42 2.14 -2.09
C ILE A 163 24.89 2.11 -2.01
N ARG A 164 24.30 2.98 -1.18
CA ARG A 164 22.86 3.00 -0.93
C ARG A 164 22.06 3.56 -2.11
N PHE A 165 22.56 4.57 -2.81
CA PHE A 165 21.95 5.03 -4.06
C PHE A 165 21.98 3.95 -5.15
N ARG A 166 23.08 3.18 -5.26
CA ARG A 166 23.14 2.03 -6.18
C ARG A 166 22.07 0.99 -5.84
N GLN A 167 21.98 0.60 -4.56
CA GLN A 167 20.97 -0.36 -4.10
C GLN A 167 19.56 0.15 -4.37
N ALA A 168 19.26 1.41 -4.07
CA ALA A 168 17.97 2.02 -4.35
C ALA A 168 17.64 1.99 -5.85
N ARG A 169 18.57 2.39 -6.71
CA ARG A 169 18.40 2.38 -8.16
C ARG A 169 18.12 0.97 -8.67
N ASP A 170 18.89 -0.02 -8.22
CA ASP A 170 18.74 -1.40 -8.67
C ASP A 170 17.40 -1.99 -8.21
N SER A 171 16.98 -1.75 -6.96
CA SER A 171 15.67 -2.18 -6.46
C SER A 171 14.48 -1.46 -7.10
N PHE A 172 14.59 -0.16 -7.42
CA PHE A 172 13.56 0.52 -8.23
C PHE A 172 13.52 -0.01 -9.67
N THR A 173 14.65 -0.47 -10.21
CA THR A 173 14.70 -1.11 -11.54
C THR A 173 13.96 -2.44 -11.50
N GLU A 174 14.25 -3.29 -10.51
CA GLU A 174 13.52 -4.54 -10.26
C GLU A 174 12.02 -4.32 -10.08
N ALA A 175 11.62 -3.30 -9.29
CA ALA A 175 10.20 -2.97 -9.12
C ALA A 175 9.53 -2.57 -10.44
N ASN A 176 10.20 -1.82 -11.32
CA ASN A 176 9.67 -1.50 -12.65
C ASN A 176 9.55 -2.75 -13.53
N GLU A 177 10.55 -3.64 -13.54
CA GLU A 177 10.51 -4.90 -14.30
C GLU A 177 9.33 -5.80 -13.86
N LEU A 178 9.06 -5.86 -12.55
CA LEU A 178 7.91 -6.57 -12.00
C LEU A 178 6.57 -5.94 -12.43
N LEU A 179 6.49 -4.60 -12.48
CA LEU A 179 5.31 -3.89 -12.94
C LEU A 179 5.06 -4.06 -14.44
N GLU A 180 6.11 -4.10 -15.25
CA GLU A 180 6.02 -4.29 -16.71
C GLU A 180 5.59 -5.71 -17.10
N THR A 181 5.96 -6.70 -16.29
CA THR A 181 5.65 -8.12 -16.53
C THR A 181 4.36 -8.60 -15.87
N ALA A 182 3.73 -7.77 -15.05
CA ALA A 182 2.50 -8.13 -14.34
C ALA A 182 1.26 -8.10 -15.25
N ASP A 183 0.37 -9.07 -15.04
CA ASP A 183 -0.95 -9.09 -15.67
C ASP A 183 -1.90 -8.14 -14.92
N GLY A 184 -1.83 -6.86 -15.26
CA GLY A 184 -2.71 -5.80 -14.75
C GLY A 184 -2.04 -4.82 -13.79
N ASP A 185 -2.80 -3.83 -13.33
CA ASP A 185 -2.29 -2.77 -12.47
C ASP A 185 -2.11 -3.24 -11.01
N LEU A 186 -0.87 -3.24 -10.52
CA LEU A 186 -0.53 -3.61 -9.14
C LEU A 186 -0.45 -2.41 -8.18
N LEU A 187 -0.44 -1.19 -8.72
CA LEU A 187 -0.32 0.06 -7.97
C LEU A 187 -1.68 0.71 -7.66
N THR A 188 -2.78 0.06 -8.03
CA THR A 188 -4.12 0.41 -7.56
C THR A 188 -4.63 -0.68 -6.61
N PRO A 189 -4.95 -0.36 -5.35
CA PRO A 189 -4.70 0.92 -4.69
C PRO A 189 -3.19 1.20 -4.52
N PRO A 190 -2.79 2.47 -4.31
CA PRO A 190 -1.39 2.87 -4.15
C PRO A 190 -0.62 1.96 -3.19
N VAL A 191 0.62 1.64 -3.54
CA VAL A 191 1.52 0.89 -2.67
C VAL A 191 2.17 1.86 -1.70
N GLU A 192 1.77 1.76 -0.44
CA GLU A 192 2.32 2.55 0.67
C GLU A 192 3.59 1.87 1.21
N VAL A 193 4.73 2.53 1.09
CA VAL A 193 5.99 2.07 1.68
C VAL A 193 6.26 2.84 2.97
N ARG A 194 6.50 2.10 4.06
CA ARG A 194 6.80 2.70 5.37
C ARG A 194 8.30 2.64 5.59
N VAL A 195 8.94 3.80 5.65
CA VAL A 195 10.39 3.86 5.77
C VAL A 195 10.78 4.52 7.08
N GLN A 196 11.35 3.71 7.95
CA GLN A 196 12.14 4.16 9.09
C GLN A 196 13.60 3.93 8.72
N PRO A 197 14.33 4.97 8.27
CA PRO A 197 15.75 4.82 8.01
C PRO A 197 16.49 4.61 9.33
N ASP A 198 17.53 3.79 9.33
CA ASP A 198 18.36 3.53 10.51
C ASP A 198 19.22 4.76 10.92
N ARG A 199 19.12 5.85 10.15
CA ARG A 199 19.82 7.11 10.36
C ARG A 199 18.80 8.23 10.18
N ASN A 200 18.92 9.27 11.00
CA ASN A 200 18.10 10.47 10.91
C ASN A 200 18.97 11.68 10.61
N LEU A 201 18.36 12.72 10.03
CA LEU A 201 18.97 14.03 9.97
C LEU A 201 19.13 14.59 11.39
N PRO A 202 20.17 15.40 11.65
CA PRO A 202 20.35 16.05 12.94
C PRO A 202 19.29 17.14 13.20
N SER A 203 18.78 17.75 12.13
CA SER A 203 17.66 18.69 12.14
C SER A 203 16.92 18.63 10.81
N HIS A 204 15.67 19.09 10.79
CA HIS A 204 14.92 19.36 9.57
C HIS A 204 14.95 20.84 9.16
N THR A 205 15.52 21.71 9.99
CA THR A 205 15.79 23.12 9.69
C THR A 205 17.07 23.23 8.87
N LEU A 206 17.05 23.95 7.74
CA LEU A 206 18.19 24.00 6.82
C LEU A 206 19.42 24.68 7.44
N SER A 207 19.25 25.77 8.20
CA SER A 207 20.36 26.47 8.88
C SER A 207 21.05 25.64 9.97
N GLU A 208 20.39 24.60 10.47
CA GLU A 208 20.94 23.71 11.50
C GLU A 208 21.67 22.49 10.91
N LEU A 209 21.63 22.32 9.58
CA LEU A 209 22.32 21.24 8.89
C LEU A 209 23.79 21.61 8.65
N PRO A 210 24.77 20.80 9.11
CA PRO A 210 26.19 21.11 8.91
C PRO A 210 26.64 21.24 7.45
N ALA A 211 25.90 20.62 6.53
CA ALA A 211 26.19 20.65 5.09
C ALA A 211 25.59 21.89 4.38
N VAL A 212 24.82 22.72 5.09
CA VAL A 212 24.21 23.94 4.54
C VAL A 212 24.87 25.16 5.19
N PRO A 213 25.68 25.94 4.46
CA PRO A 213 26.29 27.15 4.99
C PRO A 213 25.25 28.21 5.35
N GLU A 214 25.50 28.96 6.44
CA GLU A 214 24.60 30.02 6.94
C GLU A 214 24.17 31.06 5.86
N PRO A 215 25.06 31.54 4.96
CA PRO A 215 24.64 32.47 3.92
C PRO A 215 23.60 31.86 2.97
N VAL A 216 23.73 30.57 2.66
CA VAL A 216 22.80 29.84 1.78
C VAL A 216 21.48 29.63 2.50
N ALA A 217 21.51 29.21 3.77
CA ALA A 217 20.30 29.06 4.57
C ALA A 217 19.52 30.38 4.70
N THR A 218 20.24 31.51 4.85
CA THR A 218 19.61 32.85 4.92
C THR A 218 18.88 33.20 3.62
N VAL A 219 19.52 32.98 2.46
CA VAL A 219 18.89 33.26 1.15
C VAL A 219 17.68 32.36 0.91
N LEU A 220 17.75 31.08 1.30
CA LEU A 220 16.61 30.16 1.20
C LEU A 220 15.46 30.59 2.14
N ALA A 221 15.77 30.98 3.36
CA ALA A 221 14.79 31.49 4.32
C ALA A 221 14.11 32.78 3.83
N ASP A 222 14.86 33.71 3.23
CA ASP A 222 14.31 34.92 2.61
C ASP A 222 13.37 34.59 1.42
N ALA A 223 13.57 33.44 0.77
CA ALA A 223 12.69 32.88 -0.25
C ALA A 223 11.54 32.02 0.31
N GLY A 224 11.41 31.92 1.64
CA GLY A 224 10.36 31.15 2.33
C GLY A 224 10.65 29.65 2.48
N VAL A 225 11.93 29.25 2.44
CA VAL A 225 12.37 27.86 2.59
C VAL A 225 13.29 27.76 3.80
N ASP A 226 12.71 27.47 4.96
CA ASP A 226 13.42 27.31 6.23
C ASP A 226 13.75 25.84 6.53
N THR A 227 12.94 24.93 6.00
CA THR A 227 12.97 23.50 6.33
C THR A 227 13.13 22.60 5.11
N VAL A 228 13.57 21.36 5.33
CA VAL A 228 13.75 20.36 4.29
C VAL A 228 12.44 20.06 3.53
N SER A 229 11.28 20.08 4.20
CA SER A 229 9.99 19.79 3.57
C SER A 229 9.49 20.92 2.67
N GLU A 230 10.02 22.13 2.81
CA GLU A 230 9.71 23.29 1.95
C GLU A 230 10.57 23.31 0.67
N LEU A 231 11.60 22.46 0.57
CA LEU A 231 12.36 22.28 -0.66
C LEU A 231 11.53 21.52 -1.70
N GLU A 232 10.98 22.23 -2.66
CA GLU A 232 10.22 21.63 -3.75
C GLU A 232 11.13 20.81 -4.68
N SER A 233 10.87 19.51 -4.79
CA SER A 233 11.52 18.65 -5.78
C SER A 233 11.04 18.99 -7.19
N SER A 234 11.96 19.02 -8.16
CA SER A 234 11.59 18.98 -9.57
C SER A 234 10.95 17.62 -9.94
N ASP A 235 10.02 17.64 -10.90
CA ASP A 235 9.40 16.44 -11.47
C ASP A 235 10.32 15.67 -12.43
N GLY A 236 11.40 16.31 -12.91
CA GLY A 236 12.32 15.76 -13.90
C GLY A 236 13.68 16.47 -13.93
N PRO A 237 14.63 16.02 -14.74
CA PRO A 237 15.88 16.74 -14.95
C PRO A 237 15.63 18.10 -15.66
N PRO A 238 16.39 19.16 -15.31
CA PRO A 238 17.38 19.22 -14.24
C PRO A 238 16.71 19.08 -12.86
N TRP A 239 17.31 18.24 -12.01
CA TRP A 239 16.68 17.84 -10.74
C TRP A 239 16.74 18.91 -9.65
N GLN A 240 17.64 19.88 -9.82
CA GLN A 240 17.88 20.94 -8.85
C GLN A 240 16.64 21.83 -8.71
N PRO A 241 16.18 22.14 -7.48
CA PRO A 241 15.08 23.07 -7.27
C PRO A 241 15.43 24.48 -7.76
N ALA A 242 14.44 25.19 -8.32
CA ALA A 242 14.64 26.55 -8.84
C ALA A 242 15.09 27.57 -7.76
N VAL A 243 14.64 27.38 -6.52
CA VAL A 243 15.08 28.19 -5.37
C VAL A 243 16.58 27.99 -5.07
N VAL A 244 17.10 26.78 -5.30
CA VAL A 244 18.52 26.46 -5.16
C VAL A 244 19.33 27.07 -6.30
N ASP A 245 18.83 27.04 -7.54
CA ASP A 245 19.48 27.73 -8.68
C ASP A 245 19.69 29.22 -8.41
N THR A 246 18.71 29.86 -7.78
CA THR A 246 18.78 31.28 -7.41
C THR A 246 19.87 31.52 -6.37
N ALA A 247 19.90 30.71 -5.31
CA ALA A 247 20.94 30.80 -4.28
C ALA A 247 22.35 30.55 -4.86
N VAL A 248 22.50 29.57 -5.76
CA VAL A 248 23.76 29.27 -6.46
C VAL A 248 24.25 30.47 -7.26
N ALA A 249 23.36 31.12 -8.02
CA ALA A 249 23.70 32.28 -8.83
C ALA A 249 24.09 33.51 -7.99
N GLU A 250 23.41 33.75 -6.87
CA GLU A 250 23.64 34.92 -6.02
C GLU A 250 24.90 34.80 -5.15
N LEU A 251 25.16 33.61 -4.60
CA LEU A 251 26.22 33.40 -3.62
C LEU A 251 27.46 32.68 -4.17
N SER A 252 27.44 32.28 -5.45
CA SER A 252 28.50 31.41 -6.02
C SER A 252 28.69 30.15 -5.17
N VAL A 253 27.58 29.49 -4.85
CA VAL A 253 27.53 28.30 -4.00
C VAL A 253 28.31 27.15 -4.64
N ASP A 254 28.99 26.37 -3.80
CA ASP A 254 29.69 25.16 -4.22
C ASP A 254 28.71 24.10 -4.76
N ASP A 255 29.11 23.37 -5.79
CA ASP A 255 28.34 22.28 -6.40
C ASP A 255 27.92 21.22 -5.36
N ASP A 256 28.74 21.00 -4.32
CA ASP A 256 28.44 20.06 -3.22
C ASP A 256 27.24 20.51 -2.37
N VAL A 257 27.09 21.82 -2.14
CA VAL A 257 25.98 22.38 -1.38
C VAL A 257 24.71 22.37 -2.23
N ALA A 258 24.80 22.72 -3.51
CA ALA A 258 23.69 22.63 -4.45
C ALA A 258 23.17 21.19 -4.59
N THR A 259 24.09 20.22 -4.67
CA THR A 259 23.77 18.80 -4.67
C THR A 259 23.09 18.38 -3.38
N THR A 260 23.62 18.79 -2.22
CA THR A 260 23.02 18.49 -0.91
C THR A 260 21.57 18.95 -0.84
N LEU A 261 21.29 20.20 -1.23
CA LEU A 261 19.93 20.75 -1.24
C LEU A 261 19.02 20.03 -2.24
N THR A 262 19.56 19.67 -3.41
CA THR A 262 18.83 18.86 -4.41
C THR A 262 18.42 17.51 -3.82
N LEU A 263 19.33 16.79 -3.16
CA LEU A 263 19.03 15.50 -2.54
C LEU A 263 18.03 15.63 -1.38
N LEU A 264 18.15 16.69 -0.58
CA LEU A 264 17.23 16.97 0.53
C LEU A 264 15.80 17.25 0.04
N SER A 265 15.62 17.89 -1.11
CA SER A 265 14.28 18.13 -1.69
C SER A 265 13.48 16.85 -1.98
N TRP A 266 14.15 15.70 -2.06
CA TRP A 266 13.49 14.41 -2.30
C TRP A 266 13.09 13.70 -1.01
N LEU A 267 13.57 14.19 0.13
CA LEU A 267 13.30 13.63 1.44
C LEU A 267 11.95 14.14 1.92
N ASN A 268 10.90 13.35 1.70
CA ASN A 268 9.59 13.66 2.26
C ASN A 268 9.63 13.45 3.80
N ASP A 269 9.08 14.39 4.55
CA ASP A 269 9.00 14.31 6.02
C ASP A 269 7.98 13.26 6.49
N THR A 270 7.16 12.75 5.57
CA THR A 270 6.21 11.70 5.84
C THR A 270 6.91 10.36 6.09
N LYS A 271 6.44 9.65 7.13
CA LYS A 271 6.86 8.28 7.45
C LYS A 271 6.49 7.25 6.38
N THR A 272 5.69 7.66 5.39
CA THR A 272 5.14 6.79 4.35
C THR A 272 5.20 7.50 3.01
N TYR A 273 5.59 6.77 1.97
CA TYR A 273 5.57 7.23 0.59
C TYR A 273 4.64 6.34 -0.23
N ALA A 274 3.76 6.94 -1.03
CA ALA A 274 2.78 6.23 -1.82
C ALA A 274 3.22 6.14 -3.29
N PHE A 275 3.28 4.93 -3.84
CA PHE A 275 3.47 4.70 -5.27
C PHE A 275 2.13 4.38 -5.93
N ALA A 276 1.59 5.37 -6.65
CA ALA A 276 0.33 5.24 -7.38
C ALA A 276 0.51 5.00 -8.88
N THR A 277 1.72 5.21 -9.43
CA THR A 277 1.97 5.08 -10.87
C THR A 277 3.36 4.51 -11.16
N PRO A 278 3.55 3.80 -12.29
CA PRO A 278 4.89 3.35 -12.72
C PRO A 278 5.85 4.52 -12.95
N TYR A 279 5.33 5.68 -13.39
CA TYR A 279 6.11 6.90 -13.54
C TYR A 279 6.73 7.36 -12.22
N ALA A 280 5.99 7.28 -11.09
CA ALA A 280 6.54 7.63 -9.79
C ALA A 280 7.71 6.73 -9.37
N VAL A 281 7.65 5.43 -9.70
CA VAL A 281 8.74 4.46 -9.47
C VAL A 281 9.94 4.78 -10.36
N THR A 282 9.71 5.05 -11.64
CA THR A 282 10.75 5.45 -12.61
C THR A 282 11.44 6.75 -12.20
N ARG A 283 10.69 7.76 -11.77
CA ARG A 283 11.25 9.03 -11.29
C ARG A 283 12.19 8.80 -10.10
N ARG A 284 11.78 7.98 -9.12
CA ARG A 284 12.61 7.63 -7.96
C ARG A 284 13.85 6.83 -8.34
N ARG A 285 13.77 5.92 -9.32
CA ARG A 285 14.94 5.26 -9.92
C ARG A 285 15.94 6.28 -10.48
N ASP A 286 15.46 7.26 -11.22
CA ASP A 286 16.31 8.25 -11.88
C ASP A 286 16.95 9.23 -10.89
N GLN A 287 16.21 9.61 -9.86
CA GLN A 287 16.75 10.34 -8.71
C GLN A 287 17.86 9.54 -8.01
N ALA A 288 17.65 8.23 -7.79
CA ALA A 288 18.67 7.36 -7.21
C ALA A 288 19.92 7.23 -8.11
N ALA A 289 19.73 7.16 -9.43
CA ALA A 289 20.83 7.15 -10.39
C ALA A 289 21.61 8.47 -10.42
N TYR A 290 20.92 9.61 -10.28
CA TYR A 290 21.58 10.91 -10.13
C TYR A 290 22.39 10.95 -8.83
N GLY A 291 21.80 10.60 -7.68
CA GLY A 291 22.51 10.59 -6.40
C GLY A 291 23.73 9.67 -6.40
N PHE A 292 23.65 8.52 -7.08
CA PHE A 292 24.79 7.63 -7.31
C PHE A 292 25.93 8.31 -8.07
N THR A 293 25.59 9.08 -9.10
CA THR A 293 26.57 9.82 -9.92
C THR A 293 27.24 10.94 -9.14
N GLN A 294 26.50 11.62 -8.24
CA GLN A 294 27.05 12.71 -7.43
C GLN A 294 27.86 12.25 -6.21
N SER A 295 27.68 11.00 -5.76
CA SER A 295 28.38 10.46 -4.59
C SER A 295 29.77 9.91 -4.96
N THR A 296 30.68 10.76 -5.45
CA THR A 296 32.03 10.35 -5.89
C THR A 296 33.08 10.36 -4.80
#